data_AF-A0A1L5KPS1-F1
#
_entry.id   AF-A0A1L5KPS1-F1
#
_cell.length_a   1.000
_cell.length_b   1.000
_cell.length_c   1.000
_cell.angle_alpha   90.00
_cell.angle_beta   90.00
_cell.angle_gamma   90.00
#
_symmetry.space_group_name_H-M   'P 1'
#
loop_
_entity.id
_entity.type
_entity.pdbx_description
1 polymer ?
#
loop_
_entity_poly.entity_id
_entity_poly.type
_entity_poly.pdbx_seq_one_letter_code
_entity_poly.pdbx_strand_id
1 'polypeptide(L)'
;KCIVRGDLSLIGEGKIRFEQMENNDHDVEVGEQIVTSHISDKYLQGLLIGYVSEINVDANNLTRSGYITPVVDFKNLQEVLVITTTKAEMTGTDQSE
;
A
#
# COMPACT_ATOMS: atom_id res chain seq x y z
N LYS A 1 -0.48 -11.54 -3.51
CA LYS A 1 0.26 -10.57 -2.63
C LYS A 1 0.21 -9.18 -3.28
N CYS A 2 0.40 -8.06 -2.60
CA CYS A 2 0.59 -6.74 -3.24
C CYS A 2 1.63 -5.98 -2.43
N ILE A 3 2.68 -5.47 -3.06
CA ILE A 3 3.76 -4.74 -2.40
C ILE A 3 3.73 -3.30 -2.89
N VAL A 4 3.58 -2.36 -1.97
CA VAL A 4 3.65 -0.93 -2.25
C VAL A 4 5.04 -0.40 -1.86
N ARG A 5 5.70 0.32 -2.76
CA ARG A 5 7.03 0.90 -2.55
C ARG A 5 7.07 2.38 -2.91
N GLY A 6 7.73 3.15 -2.04
CA GLY A 6 8.14 4.52 -2.36
C GLY A 6 9.35 4.53 -3.29
N ASP A 7 9.38 5.51 -4.17
CA ASP A 7 10.47 5.76 -5.12
C ASP A 7 10.75 7.27 -5.14
N LEU A 8 12.01 7.65 -4.93
CA LEU A 8 12.44 9.06 -4.91
C LEU A 8 12.24 9.74 -6.27
N SER A 9 12.23 9.00 -7.37
CA SER A 9 11.94 9.56 -8.69
C SER A 9 10.45 9.86 -8.86
N LEU A 10 9.58 8.97 -8.36
CA LEU A 10 8.13 9.08 -8.51
C LEU A 10 7.49 10.08 -7.53
N ILE A 11 8.18 10.45 -6.45
CA ILE A 11 7.66 11.43 -5.49
C ILE A 11 7.38 12.79 -6.16
N GLY A 12 8.17 13.18 -7.16
CA GLY A 12 7.98 14.41 -7.92
C GLY A 12 6.74 14.39 -8.81
N GLU A 13 6.32 13.19 -9.23
CA GLU A 13 5.12 12.95 -10.02
C GLU A 13 3.87 12.72 -9.16
N GLY A 14 4.01 12.67 -7.84
CA GLY A 14 2.90 12.35 -6.94
C GLY A 14 2.42 10.91 -7.12
N LYS A 15 3.33 9.97 -7.39
CA LYS A 15 3.02 8.56 -7.59
C LYS A 15 3.83 7.68 -6.64
N ILE A 16 3.26 6.55 -6.28
CA ILE A 16 3.98 5.43 -5.65
C ILE A 16 3.73 4.16 -6.48
N ARG A 17 4.67 3.22 -6.44
CA ARG A 17 4.58 1.99 -7.23
C ARG A 17 3.95 0.88 -6.39
N PHE A 18 3.11 0.07 -7.02
CA PHE A 18 2.78 -1.25 -6.51
C PHE A 18 3.27 -2.35 -7.46
N GLU A 19 3.57 -3.51 -6.90
CA GLU A 19 4.10 -4.66 -7.63
C GLU A 19 3.58 -5.99 -7.03
N GLN A 20 3.75 -7.07 -7.80
CA GLN A 20 3.42 -8.44 -7.42
C GLN A 20 1.95 -8.70 -7.11
N MET A 21 1.04 -7.82 -7.56
CA MET A 21 -0.40 -8.07 -7.48
C MET A 21 -0.74 -9.28 -8.34
N GLU A 22 -1.44 -10.27 -7.81
CA GLU A 22 -1.77 -11.46 -8.60
C GLU A 22 -2.67 -11.08 -9.79
N ASN A 23 -2.36 -11.65 -10.95
CA ASN A 23 -3.19 -11.56 -12.14
C ASN A 23 -4.18 -12.73 -12.15
N ASN A 24 -5.20 -12.63 -11.30
CA ASN A 24 -6.27 -13.62 -11.13
C ASN A 24 -7.62 -13.02 -11.55
N ASP A 25 -8.71 -13.77 -11.39
CA ASP A 25 -10.07 -13.37 -11.76
C ASP A 25 -10.65 -12.23 -10.90
N HIS A 26 -9.86 -11.65 -9.97
CA HIS A 26 -10.27 -10.47 -9.25
C HIS A 26 -10.03 -9.22 -10.09
N ASP A 27 -11.15 -8.56 -10.41
CA ASP A 27 -11.16 -7.26 -11.05
C ASP A 27 -10.49 -6.24 -10.13
N VAL A 28 -9.55 -5.49 -10.71
CA VAL A 28 -8.90 -4.34 -10.08
C VAL A 28 -8.96 -3.22 -11.11
N GLU A 29 -9.48 -2.09 -10.69
CA GLU A 29 -9.75 -0.96 -11.59
C GLU A 29 -9.05 0.32 -11.14
N VAL A 30 -8.83 1.22 -12.10
CA VAL A 30 -8.36 2.58 -11.80
C VAL A 30 -9.41 3.28 -10.94
N GLY A 31 -8.95 3.90 -9.85
CA GLY A 31 -9.81 4.52 -8.84
C GLY A 31 -10.06 3.64 -7.61
N GLU A 32 -9.66 2.37 -7.61
CA GLU A 32 -9.81 1.52 -6.43
C GLU A 32 -8.88 1.93 -5.29
N GLN A 33 -9.39 1.72 -4.07
CA GLN A 33 -8.69 2.08 -2.84
C GLN A 33 -7.65 1.03 -2.44
N ILE A 34 -6.45 1.49 -2.08
CA ILE A 34 -5.40 0.64 -1.51
C ILE A 34 -5.20 0.98 -0.03
N VAL A 35 -5.27 -0.06 0.82
CA VAL A 35 -5.08 0.03 2.27
C VAL A 35 -4.00 -0.94 2.75
N THR A 36 -3.43 -0.68 3.93
CA THR A 36 -2.54 -1.63 4.60
C THR A 36 -3.28 -2.94 4.91
N SER A 37 -2.60 -4.07 4.68
CA SER A 37 -3.21 -5.39 4.74
C SER A 37 -3.34 -5.95 6.17
N HIS A 38 -4.28 -6.87 6.36
CA HIS A 38 -4.41 -7.64 7.61
C HIS A 38 -3.22 -8.57 7.88
N ILE A 39 -2.45 -8.95 6.86
CA ILE A 39 -1.32 -9.89 6.97
C ILE A 39 0.04 -9.19 7.07
N SER A 40 0.08 -7.86 7.17
CA SER A 40 1.33 -7.16 7.43
C SER A 40 1.81 -7.44 8.85
N ASP A 41 3.12 -7.66 9.02
CA ASP A 41 3.76 -7.78 10.33
C ASP A 41 4.20 -6.41 10.89
N LYS A 42 4.15 -5.37 10.04
CA LYS A 42 4.74 -4.05 10.32
C LYS A 42 3.72 -2.95 10.53
N TYR A 43 2.64 -2.94 9.75
CA TYR A 43 1.66 -1.86 9.78
C TYR A 43 0.30 -2.40 10.21
N LEU A 44 -0.43 -1.60 10.98
CA LEU A 44 -1.83 -1.87 11.28
C LEU A 44 -2.65 -1.86 9.99
N GLN A 45 -3.68 -2.71 9.93
CA GLN A 45 -4.56 -2.81 8.77
C GLN A 45 -5.45 -1.58 8.57
N GLY A 46 -5.91 -1.37 7.34
CA GLY A 46 -6.97 -0.40 7.04
C GLY A 46 -6.50 1.06 6.95
N LEU A 47 -5.19 1.33 7.02
CA LEU A 47 -4.65 2.65 6.78
C LEU A 47 -4.68 2.93 5.28
N LEU A 48 -5.37 3.99 4.89
CA LEU A 48 -5.48 4.43 3.51
C LEU A 48 -4.13 4.91 2.97
N ILE A 49 -3.70 4.32 1.87
CA ILE A 49 -2.48 4.72 1.16
C ILE A 49 -2.83 5.66 0.01
N GLY A 50 -3.81 5.29 -0.82
CA GLY A 50 -4.11 5.98 -2.06
C GLY A 50 -5.11 5.23 -2.94
N TYR A 51 -5.22 5.71 -4.18
CA TYR A 51 -6.06 5.12 -5.21
C TYR A 51 -5.23 4.65 -6.40
N VAL A 52 -5.60 3.52 -6.99
CA VAL A 52 -4.94 3.00 -8.19
C VAL A 52 -5.09 4.00 -9.32
N SER A 53 -3.97 4.44 -9.90
CA SER A 53 -3.96 5.40 -11.01
C SER A 53 -3.65 4.73 -12.35
N GLU A 54 -2.95 3.59 -12.33
CA GLU A 54 -2.54 2.86 -13.52
C GLU A 54 -2.31 1.38 -13.17
N ILE A 55 -2.68 0.47 -14.08
CA ILE A 55 -2.49 -0.96 -13.94
C ILE A 55 -1.90 -1.51 -15.24
N ASN A 56 -0.85 -2.31 -15.11
CA ASN A 56 -0.18 -2.99 -16.19
C ASN A 56 -0.03 -4.47 -15.83
N VAL A 57 -0.26 -5.35 -16.81
CA VAL A 57 0.08 -6.78 -16.69
C VAL A 57 1.58 -6.91 -16.93
N ASP A 58 2.29 -7.52 -15.99
CA ASP A 58 3.74 -7.72 -16.10
C ASP A 58 4.05 -8.70 -17.23
N ALA A 59 5.28 -8.63 -17.78
CA ALA A 59 5.69 -9.46 -18.92
C ALA A 59 5.58 -10.98 -18.68
N ASN A 60 5.53 -11.41 -17.41
CA ASN A 60 5.34 -12.80 -17.03
C ASN A 60 3.86 -13.27 -17.08
N ASN A 61 2.90 -12.36 -17.26
CA ASN A 61 1.44 -12.56 -17.19
C ASN A 61 0.90 -13.13 -15.86
N LEU A 62 1.75 -13.31 -14.86
CA LEU A 62 1.40 -13.84 -13.53
C LEU A 62 1.04 -12.73 -12.55
N THR A 63 1.62 -11.55 -12.74
CA THR A 63 1.43 -10.41 -11.85
C THR A 63 1.03 -9.15 -12.59
N ARG A 64 0.42 -8.24 -11.85
CA ARG A 64 0.09 -6.88 -12.22
C ARG A 64 0.96 -5.93 -11.39
N SER A 65 1.39 -4.86 -12.03
CA SER A 65 2.07 -3.75 -11.38
C SER A 65 1.47 -2.43 -11.87
N GLY A 66 1.82 -1.34 -11.21
CA GLY A 66 1.30 -0.06 -11.60
C GLY A 66 1.59 1.02 -10.61
N TYR A 67 0.76 2.06 -10.65
CA TYR A 67 0.93 3.25 -9.84
C TYR A 67 -0.32 3.52 -9.01
N ILE A 68 -0.07 4.11 -7.85
CA ILE A 68 -1.08 4.62 -6.93
C ILE A 68 -0.83 6.12 -6.79
N THR A 69 -1.90 6.90 -6.83
CA THR A 69 -1.89 8.28 -6.38
C THR A 69 -2.09 8.29 -4.86
N PRO A 70 -1.10 8.70 -4.06
CA PRO A 70 -1.22 8.75 -2.62
C PRO A 70 -2.24 9.81 -2.21
N VAL A 71 -2.98 9.57 -1.12
CA VAL A 71 -3.93 10.57 -0.58
C VAL A 71 -3.24 11.72 0.17
N VAL A 72 -1.96 11.54 0.51
CA VAL A 72 -1.19 12.50 1.28
C VAL A 72 -0.46 13.49 0.38
N ASP A 73 -0.55 14.77 0.72
CA ASP A 73 0.28 15.82 0.13
C ASP A 73 1.56 16.00 0.95
N PHE A 74 2.65 15.37 0.50
CA PHE A 74 3.95 15.48 1.15
C PHE A 74 4.58 16.88 1.07
N LYS A 75 4.07 17.79 0.21
CA LYS A 75 4.60 19.16 0.11
C LYS A 75 4.10 20.05 1.25
N ASN A 76 2.92 19.75 1.80
CA ASN A 76 2.24 20.58 2.80
C ASN A 76 1.95 19.77 4.07
N LEU A 77 2.98 19.16 4.67
CA LEU A 77 2.86 18.46 5.95
C LEU A 77 2.93 19.45 7.11
N GLN A 78 1.93 19.41 7.99
CA GLN A 78 1.88 20.20 9.22
C GLN A 78 1.88 19.32 10.47
N GLU A 79 1.00 18.32 10.51
CA GLU A 79 0.83 17.42 11.64
C GLU A 79 0.95 15.97 11.18
N VAL A 80 1.57 15.14 12.03
CA VAL A 80 1.77 13.72 11.75
C VAL A 80 1.38 12.88 12.97
N LEU A 81 0.71 11.76 12.72
CA LEU A 81 0.41 10.75 13.73
C LEU A 81 1.42 9.60 13.60
N VAL A 82 2.21 9.38 14.66
CA VAL A 82 3.09 8.22 14.75
C VAL A 82 2.37 7.11 15.49
N ILE A 83 2.06 6.03 14.79
CA ILE A 83 1.46 4.83 15.37
C ILE A 83 2.59 3.93 15.85
N THR A 84 2.75 3.78 17.17
CA THR A 84 3.78 2.92 17.79
C THR A 84 3.25 1.57 18.23
N THR A 85 1.92 1.39 18.29
CA THR A 85 1.31 0.14 18.70
C THR A 85 1.63 -0.97 17.71
N THR A 86 2.17 -2.08 18.20
CA THR A 86 2.44 -3.22 17.35
C THR A 86 1.14 -3.97 17.05
N LYS A 87 1.15 -4.75 15.97
CA LYS A 87 0.01 -5.61 15.67
C LYS A 87 -0.23 -6.64 16.77
N ALA A 88 0.85 -7.14 17.38
CA ALA A 88 0.75 -8.17 18.40
C ALA A 88 0.20 -7.65 19.73
N GLU A 89 0.45 -6.38 20.06
CA GLU A 89 -0.24 -5.66 21.14
C GLU A 89 -1.74 -5.53 20.86
N MET A 90 -2.12 -5.21 19.62
CA MET A 90 -3.55 -5.07 19.24
C MET A 90 -4.31 -6.39 19.21
N THR A 91 -3.67 -7.49 18.79
CA THR A 91 -4.29 -8.81 18.71
C THR A 91 -4.17 -9.61 20.01
N GLY A 92 -3.47 -9.08 21.02
CA GLY A 92 -3.21 -9.76 22.29
C GLY A 92 -2.27 -10.96 22.18
N THR A 93 -1.56 -11.10 21.07
CA THR A 93 -0.59 -12.19 20.83
C THR A 93 0.74 -11.97 21.53
N ASP A 94 1.02 -10.74 22.00
CA ASP A 94 2.19 -10.43 22.84
C ASP A 94 2.04 -10.90 24.30
N GLN A 95 0.92 -11.53 24.69
CA GLN A 95 0.77 -12.17 26.01
C GLN A 95 1.39 -13.57 26.03
N SER A 96 2.67 -13.68 25.67
CA SER A 96 3.46 -14.91 25.78
C SER A 96 4.94 -14.57 25.74
N GLU A 97 5.46 -13.90 26.77
CA GLU A 97 6.82 -14.03 27.31
C GLU A 97 6.97 -13.27 28.62
#